data_AF-A0A0C3DVK2-F1
#
_entry.id   AF-A0A0C3DVK2-F1
#
_cell.length_a   1.000
_cell.length_b   1.000
_cell.length_c   1.000
_cell.angle_alpha   90.00
_cell.angle_beta   90.00
_cell.angle_gamma   90.00
#
_symmetry.space_group_name_H-M   'P 1'
#
loop_
_entity.id
_entity.type
_entity.pdbx_description
1 polymer ?
#
loop_
_entity_poly.entity_id
_entity_poly.type
_entity_poly.pdbx_seq_one_letter_code
_entity_poly.pdbx_strand_id
1 'polypeptide(L)'
;METLWSSLNIISPSARGMATLHRQELLDFQMNDNNFLKMVWMPLSLKRKLKKSQEAQISAKEAFSELDMRIPAQLCDKWEKEEKSALENRDSNVKSMDIFEVQLEKAPTTKSIEMDIISHQLPDDRMRGAATWMARVLKAEESQIILGIDAQHMHARATETQRLSFARRQDNLHTQIDQLCESAAQFLGDDWNDEISDNLISVAEID
;
A
#
# COMPACT_ATOMS: atom_id res chain seq x y z
N MET A 1 -9.07 5.33 -23.14
CA MET A 1 -10.48 5.03 -23.51
C MET A 1 -11.34 6.20 -23.07
N GLU A 2 -11.99 6.90 -23.99
CA GLU A 2 -12.85 8.03 -23.63
C GLU A 2 -14.03 7.55 -22.76
N THR A 3 -14.34 8.28 -21.68
CA THR A 3 -15.30 7.86 -20.65
C THR A 3 -16.77 8.00 -21.03
N LEU A 4 -17.09 8.66 -22.16
CA LEU A 4 -18.47 8.91 -22.59
C LEU A 4 -19.04 7.90 -23.59
N TRP A 5 -18.28 6.86 -23.95
CA TRP A 5 -18.82 5.76 -24.78
C TRP A 5 -19.87 4.94 -24.03
N SER A 6 -19.88 4.99 -22.69
CA SER A 6 -20.87 4.32 -21.85
C SER A 6 -22.29 4.85 -22.10
N SER A 7 -22.48 6.17 -22.25
CA SER A 7 -23.80 6.74 -22.54
C SER A 7 -24.28 6.37 -23.93
N LEU A 8 -23.38 6.34 -24.92
CA LEU A 8 -23.70 5.89 -26.28
C LEU A 8 -24.06 4.40 -26.32
N ASN A 9 -23.40 3.57 -25.51
CA ASN A 9 -23.70 2.14 -25.40
C ASN A 9 -25.08 1.85 -24.81
N ILE A 10 -25.62 2.76 -23.98
CA ILE A 10 -26.98 2.62 -23.41
C ILE A 10 -28.05 2.89 -24.50
N ILE A 11 -27.78 3.82 -25.43
CA ILE A 11 -28.75 4.29 -26.44
C ILE A 11 -28.62 3.51 -27.76
N SER A 12 -27.44 2.95 -28.06
CA SER A 12 -27.22 2.15 -29.26
C SER A 12 -28.21 0.96 -29.43
N PRO A 13 -28.58 0.21 -28.36
CA PRO A 13 -29.57 -0.86 -28.43
C PRO A 13 -30.97 -0.42 -28.88
N SER A 14 -31.45 0.76 -28.44
CA SER A 14 -32.77 1.28 -28.79
C SER A 14 -32.81 1.82 -30.22
N ALA A 15 -31.66 2.23 -30.76
CA ALA A 15 -31.51 2.69 -32.14
C ALA A 15 -31.40 1.54 -33.17
N ARG A 16 -31.42 0.25 -32.76
CA ARG A 16 -31.24 -0.90 -33.68
C ARG A 16 -32.43 -1.16 -34.60
N GLY A 17 -33.64 -0.83 -34.18
CA GLY A 17 -34.86 -1.01 -34.98
C GLY A 17 -35.20 0.16 -35.91
N MET A 18 -34.38 1.22 -35.91
CA MET A 18 -34.61 2.43 -36.68
C MET A 18 -34.06 2.30 -38.10
N ALA A 19 -34.63 3.05 -39.04
CA ALA A 19 -34.05 3.21 -40.37
C ALA A 19 -32.64 3.80 -40.29
N THR A 20 -31.74 3.41 -41.19
CA THR A 20 -30.30 3.74 -41.12
C THR A 20 -30.03 5.24 -40.96
N LEU A 21 -30.73 6.08 -41.72
CA LEU A 21 -30.58 7.55 -41.64
C LEU A 21 -31.00 8.07 -40.26
N HIS A 22 -32.14 7.61 -39.75
CA HIS A 22 -32.65 8.05 -38.45
C HIS A 22 -31.78 7.56 -37.28
N ARG A 23 -31.26 6.33 -37.36
CA ARG A 23 -30.28 5.80 -36.40
C ARG A 23 -29.02 6.67 -36.37
N GLN A 24 -28.52 7.09 -37.52
CA GLN A 24 -27.34 7.94 -37.62
C GLN A 24 -27.58 9.31 -36.97
N GLU A 25 -28.68 9.97 -37.33
CA GLU A 25 -29.06 11.27 -36.76
C GLU A 25 -29.18 11.24 -35.23
N LEU A 26 -29.79 10.18 -34.67
CA LEU A 26 -29.95 10.02 -33.23
C LEU A 26 -28.59 9.85 -32.51
N LEU A 27 -27.70 9.03 -33.07
CA LEU A 27 -26.37 8.81 -32.50
C LEU A 27 -25.52 10.08 -32.59
N ASP A 28 -25.56 10.77 -33.73
CA ASP A 28 -24.85 12.03 -33.94
C ASP A 28 -25.37 13.13 -33.00
N PHE A 29 -26.69 13.22 -32.80
CA PHE A 29 -27.29 14.13 -31.83
C PHE A 29 -26.80 13.84 -30.41
N GLN A 30 -26.80 12.58 -30.00
CA GLN A 30 -26.33 12.19 -28.67
C GLN A 30 -24.82 12.46 -28.48
N MET A 31 -24.01 12.20 -29.52
CA MET A 31 -22.58 12.52 -29.49
C MET A 31 -22.34 14.02 -29.40
N ASN A 32 -23.13 14.83 -30.12
CA ASN A 32 -23.03 16.29 -30.07
C ASN A 32 -23.46 16.85 -28.71
N ASP A 33 -24.55 16.34 -28.13
CA ASP A 33 -24.99 16.71 -26.78
C ASP A 33 -23.92 16.38 -25.72
N ASN A 34 -23.32 15.19 -25.78
CA ASN A 34 -22.20 14.81 -24.91
C ASN A 34 -20.99 15.75 -25.07
N ASN A 35 -20.67 16.16 -26.30
CA ASN A 35 -19.60 17.12 -26.56
C ASN A 35 -19.92 18.52 -26.03
N PHE A 36 -21.18 18.96 -26.18
CA PHE A 36 -21.67 20.21 -25.63
C PHE A 36 -21.59 20.23 -24.11
N LEU A 37 -22.06 19.19 -23.43
CA LEU A 37 -21.98 19.07 -21.97
C LEU A 37 -20.53 19.05 -21.48
N LYS A 38 -19.63 18.34 -22.19
CA LYS A 38 -18.19 18.41 -21.92
C LYS A 38 -17.68 19.84 -21.99
N MET A 39 -17.99 20.56 -23.06
CA MET A 39 -17.55 21.94 -23.25
C MET A 39 -18.08 22.86 -22.14
N VAL A 40 -19.35 22.74 -21.76
CA VAL A 40 -19.96 23.56 -20.69
C VAL A 40 -19.37 23.22 -19.32
N TRP A 41 -19.09 21.95 -19.03
CA TRP A 41 -18.60 21.51 -17.72
C TRP A 41 -17.07 21.56 -17.58
N MET A 42 -16.35 21.67 -18.69
CA MET A 42 -14.89 21.70 -18.70
C MET A 42 -14.33 22.92 -17.94
N PRO A 43 -14.81 24.17 -18.13
CA PRO A 43 -14.37 25.31 -17.34
C PRO A 43 -14.53 25.11 -15.83
N LEU A 44 -15.65 24.55 -15.39
CA LEU A 44 -15.90 24.26 -13.97
C LEU A 44 -14.96 23.18 -13.44
N SER A 45 -14.75 22.12 -14.24
CA SER A 45 -13.84 21.02 -13.89
C SER A 45 -12.40 21.50 -13.83
N LEU A 46 -11.97 22.32 -14.80
CA LEU A 46 -10.65 22.94 -14.83
C LEU A 46 -10.46 23.88 -13.63
N LYS A 47 -11.44 24.72 -13.30
CA LYS A 47 -11.39 25.57 -12.11
C LYS A 47 -11.20 24.76 -10.83
N ARG A 48 -11.95 23.66 -10.66
CA ARG A 48 -11.79 22.77 -9.49
C ARG A 48 -10.42 22.09 -9.47
N LYS A 49 -9.96 21.58 -10.61
CA LYS A 49 -8.66 20.93 -10.74
C LYS A 49 -7.52 21.90 -10.47
N LEU A 50 -7.62 23.14 -10.98
CA LEU A 50 -6.64 24.19 -10.74
C LEU A 50 -6.54 24.51 -9.25
N LYS A 51 -7.68 24.73 -8.58
CA LYS A 51 -7.68 24.99 -7.13
C LYS A 51 -7.02 23.85 -6.34
N LYS A 52 -7.40 22.61 -6.62
CA LYS A 52 -6.79 21.43 -5.99
C LYS A 52 -5.29 21.34 -6.27
N SER A 53 -4.87 21.63 -7.50
CA SER A 53 -3.46 21.61 -7.89
C SER A 53 -2.67 22.72 -7.21
N GLN A 54 -3.26 23.89 -6.98
CA GLN A 54 -2.63 24.99 -6.25
C GLN A 54 -2.41 24.62 -4.78
N GLU A 55 -3.43 24.08 -4.13
CA GLU A 55 -3.34 23.58 -2.75
C GLU A 55 -2.27 22.47 -2.64
N ALA A 56 -2.32 21.50 -3.55
CA ALA A 56 -1.33 20.42 -3.59
C ALA A 56 0.10 20.91 -3.88
N GLN A 57 0.26 21.97 -4.69
CA GLN A 57 1.59 22.53 -4.98
C GLN A 57 2.23 23.12 -3.72
N ILE A 58 1.46 23.80 -2.87
CA ILE A 58 1.99 24.37 -1.62
C ILE A 58 2.50 23.25 -0.73
N SER A 59 1.68 22.24 -0.47
CA SER A 59 2.06 21.08 0.34
C SER A 59 3.26 20.32 -0.25
N ALA A 60 3.31 20.15 -1.57
CA ALA A 60 4.44 19.50 -2.23
C ALA A 60 5.74 20.31 -2.10
N LYS A 61 5.68 21.64 -2.19
CA LYS A 61 6.85 22.51 -1.99
C LYS A 61 7.36 22.47 -0.55
N GLU A 62 6.46 22.46 0.42
CA GLU A 62 6.82 22.34 1.84
C GLU A 62 7.50 21.00 2.12
N ALA A 63 6.91 19.89 1.65
CA ALA A 63 7.49 18.56 1.79
C ALA A 63 8.86 18.44 1.10
N PHE A 64 9.02 19.06 -0.08
CA PHE A 64 10.31 19.11 -0.77
C PHE A 64 11.36 19.89 0.02
N SER A 65 11.00 21.05 0.57
CA SER A 65 11.91 21.86 1.39
C SER A 65 12.35 21.12 2.65
N GLU A 66 11.43 20.42 3.33
CA GLU A 66 11.74 19.59 4.49
C GLU A 66 12.72 18.46 4.14
N LEU A 67 12.53 17.83 2.97
CA LEU A 67 13.43 16.79 2.47
C LEU A 67 14.83 17.38 2.17
N ASP A 68 14.88 18.51 1.47
CA ASP A 68 16.13 19.17 1.08
C ASP A 68 16.97 19.58 2.30
N MET A 69 16.34 20.05 3.38
CA MET A 69 17.04 20.34 4.65
C MET A 69 17.68 19.12 5.32
N ARG A 70 17.14 17.92 5.10
CA ARG A 70 17.65 16.67 5.70
C ARG A 70 18.76 16.03 4.87
N ILE A 71 18.88 16.38 3.59
CA ILE A 71 19.81 15.76 2.67
C ILE A 71 21.16 16.49 2.71
N PRO A 72 22.31 15.78 2.78
CA PRO A 72 23.62 16.42 2.66
C PRO A 72 23.82 17.08 1.29
N ALA A 73 24.33 18.31 1.26
CA ALA A 73 24.56 19.09 0.03
C ALA A 73 25.39 18.34 -1.04
N GLN A 74 26.34 17.49 -0.60
CA GLN A 74 27.16 16.68 -1.50
C GLN A 74 26.33 15.70 -2.35
N LEU A 75 25.22 15.20 -1.80
CA LEU A 75 24.34 14.28 -2.51
C LEU A 75 23.46 15.03 -3.51
N CYS A 76 22.98 16.22 -3.15
CA CYS A 76 22.25 17.10 -4.06
C CYS A 76 23.11 17.46 -5.28
N ASP A 77 24.36 17.87 -5.08
CA ASP A 77 25.30 18.19 -6.17
C ASP A 77 25.57 16.99 -7.09
N LYS A 78 25.61 15.78 -6.51
CA LYS A 78 25.79 14.54 -7.27
C LYS A 78 24.56 14.26 -8.15
N TRP A 79 23.37 14.31 -7.55
CA TRP A 79 22.12 14.07 -8.27
C TRP A 79 21.85 15.11 -9.37
N GLU A 80 22.18 16.38 -9.14
CA GLU A 80 22.03 17.42 -10.16
C GLU A 80 22.94 17.16 -11.38
N LYS A 81 24.16 16.66 -11.15
CA LYS A 81 25.07 16.28 -12.24
C LYS A 81 24.58 15.04 -12.99
N GLU A 82 24.09 14.04 -12.25
CA GLU A 82 23.52 12.82 -12.81
C GLU A 82 22.28 13.14 -13.66
N GLU A 83 21.38 13.99 -13.16
CA GLU A 83 20.20 14.47 -13.89
C GLU A 83 20.58 15.19 -15.19
N LYS A 84 21.49 16.16 -15.14
CA LYS A 84 21.95 16.90 -16.33
C LYS A 84 22.53 15.95 -17.38
N SER A 85 23.41 15.05 -16.95
CA SER A 85 24.02 14.04 -17.83
C SER A 85 22.97 13.09 -18.42
N ALA A 86 21.96 12.68 -17.64
CA ALA A 86 20.88 11.83 -18.12
C ALA A 86 20.06 12.51 -19.22
N LEU A 87 19.69 13.77 -19.00
CA LEU A 87 18.89 14.57 -19.92
C LEU A 87 19.62 14.88 -21.24
N GLU A 88 20.91 15.21 -21.18
CA GLU A 88 21.72 15.45 -22.37
C GLU A 88 21.88 14.19 -23.23
N ASN A 89 22.01 13.02 -22.58
CA ASN A 89 22.24 11.76 -23.28
C ASN A 89 20.97 11.00 -23.65
N ARG A 90 19.78 11.50 -23.26
CA ARG A 90 18.49 10.79 -23.43
C ARG A 90 18.19 10.39 -24.88
N ASP A 91 18.61 11.21 -25.85
CA ASP A 91 18.35 11.01 -27.26
C ASP A 91 19.34 10.00 -27.88
N SER A 92 20.52 9.84 -27.27
CA SER A 92 21.59 8.94 -27.74
C SER A 92 21.58 7.57 -27.03
N ASN A 93 21.18 7.53 -25.76
CA ASN A 93 21.11 6.31 -24.96
C ASN A 93 19.89 6.33 -24.05
N VAL A 94 18.87 5.54 -24.38
CA VAL A 94 17.63 5.44 -23.59
C VAL A 94 17.89 5.04 -22.13
N LYS A 95 18.94 4.24 -21.85
CA LYS A 95 19.31 3.81 -20.50
C LYS A 95 19.86 4.93 -19.62
N SER A 96 20.20 6.10 -20.17
CA SER A 96 20.63 7.25 -19.36
C SER A 96 19.51 7.74 -18.43
N MET A 97 18.24 7.45 -18.78
CA MET A 97 17.07 7.83 -18.01
C MET A 97 16.78 6.87 -16.83
N ASP A 98 17.48 5.73 -16.74
CA ASP A 98 17.28 4.73 -15.67
C ASP A 98 17.64 5.28 -14.28
N ILE A 99 18.31 6.44 -14.19
CA ILE A 99 18.57 7.17 -12.94
C ILE A 99 17.28 7.56 -12.22
N PHE A 100 16.19 7.79 -12.96
CA PHE A 100 14.87 8.08 -12.37
C PHE A 100 14.11 6.82 -11.94
N GLU A 101 14.61 5.63 -12.26
CA GLU A 101 14.03 4.38 -11.80
C GLU A 101 14.43 4.14 -10.35
N VAL A 102 13.44 3.74 -9.54
CA VAL A 102 13.66 3.44 -8.12
C VAL A 102 14.40 2.10 -8.00
N GLN A 103 15.73 2.17 -7.92
CA GLN A 103 16.59 1.02 -7.69
C GLN A 103 16.64 0.70 -6.19
N LEU A 104 15.65 -0.03 -5.69
CA LEU A 104 15.71 -0.59 -4.34
C LEU A 104 16.40 -1.94 -4.41
N GLU A 105 17.55 -2.07 -3.74
CA GLU A 105 18.09 -3.39 -3.46
C GLU A 105 17.03 -4.19 -2.71
N LYS A 106 16.75 -5.39 -3.20
CA LYS A 106 15.75 -6.25 -2.58
C LYS A 106 16.22 -6.55 -1.17
N ALA A 107 15.51 -5.99 -0.18
CA ALA A 107 15.79 -6.26 1.22
C ALA A 107 15.87 -7.78 1.45
N PRO A 108 16.83 -8.25 2.27
CA PRO A 108 16.93 -9.67 2.58
C PRO A 108 15.59 -10.16 3.13
N THR A 109 15.17 -11.34 2.69
CA THR A 109 13.91 -11.93 3.14
C THR A 109 14.06 -12.39 4.59
N THR A 110 12.97 -12.38 5.37
CA THR A 110 12.96 -12.92 6.73
C THR A 110 13.60 -14.31 6.81
N LYS A 111 13.34 -15.17 5.81
CA LYS A 111 13.95 -16.50 5.66
C LYS A 111 15.47 -16.47 5.46
N SER A 112 16.01 -15.51 4.69
CA SER A 112 17.46 -15.43 4.49
C SER A 112 18.16 -14.94 5.74
N ILE A 113 17.54 -14.01 6.46
CA ILE A 113 18.03 -13.53 7.77
C ILE A 113 17.98 -14.67 8.80
N GLU A 114 16.87 -15.42 8.87
CA GLU A 114 16.74 -16.56 9.78
C GLU A 114 17.80 -17.64 9.49
N MET A 115 18.00 -17.99 8.21
CA MET A 115 19.04 -18.94 7.79
C MET A 115 20.44 -18.46 8.20
N ASP A 116 20.72 -17.17 8.00
CA ASP A 116 22.00 -16.57 8.37
C ASP A 116 22.23 -16.67 9.88
N ILE A 117 21.23 -16.29 10.70
CA ILE A 117 21.32 -16.35 12.16
C ILE A 117 21.50 -17.81 12.63
N ILE A 118 20.76 -18.77 12.06
CA ILE A 118 20.90 -20.20 12.41
C ILE A 118 22.30 -20.70 12.07
N SER A 119 22.85 -20.30 10.91
CA SER A 119 24.17 -20.76 10.47
C SER A 119 25.32 -20.24 11.34
N HIS A 120 25.13 -19.08 11.99
CA HIS A 120 26.12 -18.46 12.88
C HIS A 120 25.97 -18.87 14.36
N GLN A 121 24.98 -19.70 14.73
CA GLN A 121 24.81 -20.21 16.11
C GLN A 121 25.83 -21.30 16.45
N LEU A 122 26.52 -21.17 17.59
CA LEU A 122 27.48 -22.18 18.06
C LEU A 122 26.78 -23.47 18.52
N PRO A 123 27.44 -24.64 18.43
CA PRO A 123 26.83 -25.94 18.75
C PRO A 123 26.31 -26.07 20.18
N ASP A 124 26.93 -25.37 21.12
CA ASP A 124 26.71 -25.46 22.57
C ASP A 124 25.85 -24.30 23.12
N ASP A 125 25.22 -23.53 22.23
CA ASP A 125 24.44 -22.37 22.63
C ASP A 125 23.08 -22.81 23.19
N ARG A 126 22.80 -22.40 24.44
CA ARG A 126 21.52 -22.60 25.15
C ARG A 126 20.33 -22.03 24.36
N MET A 127 20.61 -21.14 23.41
CA MET A 127 19.66 -20.46 22.53
C MET A 127 19.38 -21.17 21.20
N ARG A 128 19.77 -22.44 21.02
CA ARG A 128 19.43 -23.20 19.81
C ARG A 128 17.91 -23.16 19.55
N GLY A 129 17.52 -22.59 18.41
CA GLY A 129 16.12 -22.41 18.04
C GLY A 129 15.52 -21.04 18.36
N ALA A 130 16.24 -20.15 19.05
CA ALA A 130 15.79 -18.79 19.35
C ALA A 130 15.47 -17.98 18.08
N ALA A 131 16.24 -18.17 17.01
CA ALA A 131 16.00 -17.50 15.71
C ALA A 131 14.64 -17.90 15.10
N THR A 132 14.34 -19.20 15.11
CA THR A 132 13.05 -19.71 14.63
C THR A 132 11.91 -19.31 15.56
N TRP A 133 12.15 -19.28 16.88
CA TRP A 133 11.18 -18.77 17.84
C TRP A 133 10.87 -17.29 17.57
N MET A 134 11.88 -16.42 17.44
CA MET A 134 11.71 -15.01 17.09
C MET A 134 11.00 -14.82 15.74
N ALA A 135 11.34 -15.62 14.72
CA ALA A 135 10.64 -15.55 13.43
C ALA A 135 9.14 -15.90 13.56
N ARG A 136 8.78 -16.83 14.45
CA ARG A 136 7.38 -17.14 14.77
C ARG A 136 6.70 -16.01 15.54
N VAL A 137 7.39 -15.36 16.49
CA VAL A 137 6.88 -14.19 17.21
C VAL A 137 6.55 -13.05 16.25
N LEU A 138 7.50 -12.68 15.38
CA LEU A 138 7.29 -11.61 14.40
C LEU A 138 6.13 -11.93 13.44
N LYS A 139 5.96 -13.20 13.07
CA LYS A 139 4.83 -13.63 12.23
C LYS A 139 3.49 -13.54 12.95
N ALA A 140 3.45 -13.83 14.26
CA ALA A 140 2.26 -13.67 15.08
C ALA A 140 1.91 -12.18 15.21
N GLU A 141 2.91 -11.32 15.45
CA GLU A 141 2.74 -9.86 15.48
C GLU A 141 2.21 -9.31 14.15
N GLU A 142 2.78 -9.73 13.02
CA GLU A 142 2.27 -9.39 11.68
C GLU A 142 0.78 -9.77 11.53
N SER A 143 0.43 -10.98 11.98
CA SER A 143 -0.95 -11.48 11.92
C SER A 143 -1.88 -10.67 12.83
N GLN A 144 -1.40 -10.19 13.98
CA GLN A 144 -2.14 -9.31 14.89
C GLN A 144 -2.41 -7.93 14.26
N ILE A 145 -1.40 -7.34 13.62
CA ILE A 145 -1.54 -6.05 12.91
C ILE A 145 -2.55 -6.17 11.78
N ILE A 146 -2.45 -7.21 10.95
CA ILE A 146 -3.38 -7.46 9.85
C ILE A 146 -4.80 -7.65 10.38
N LEU A 147 -4.99 -8.43 11.45
CA LEU A 147 -6.30 -8.61 12.07
C LEU A 147 -6.86 -7.30 12.66
N GLY A 148 -6.02 -6.45 13.25
CA GLY A 148 -6.43 -5.13 13.73
C GLY A 148 -6.91 -4.22 12.59
N ILE A 149 -6.21 -4.23 11.44
CA ILE A 149 -6.62 -3.49 10.24
C ILE A 149 -7.94 -4.07 9.69
N ASP A 150 -8.04 -5.39 9.56
CA ASP A 150 -9.26 -6.07 9.11
C ASP A 150 -10.45 -5.75 10.03
N ALA A 151 -10.23 -5.66 11.35
CA ALA A 151 -11.26 -5.28 12.32
C ALA A 151 -11.76 -3.84 12.10
N GLN A 152 -10.87 -2.89 11.82
CA GLN A 152 -11.25 -1.52 11.51
C GLN A 152 -12.08 -1.42 10.20
N HIS A 153 -11.82 -2.31 9.24
CA HIS A 153 -12.55 -2.39 7.98
C HIS A 153 -13.80 -3.29 8.03
N MET A 154 -13.99 -4.08 9.09
CA MET A 154 -15.19 -4.89 9.31
C MET A 154 -16.38 -3.99 9.65
N HIS A 155 -17.16 -3.63 8.63
CA HIS A 155 -18.37 -2.83 8.80
C HIS A 155 -19.50 -3.62 9.49
N ALA A 156 -20.47 -2.92 10.06
CA ALA A 156 -21.71 -3.51 10.63
C ALA A 156 -22.49 -4.42 9.66
N ARG A 157 -22.23 -4.34 8.34
CA ARG A 157 -22.82 -5.18 7.27
C ARG A 157 -21.94 -6.36 6.82
N ALA A 158 -20.88 -6.71 7.56
CA ALA A 158 -20.09 -7.89 7.26
C ALA A 158 -20.96 -9.15 7.20
N THR A 159 -20.75 -9.99 6.18
CA THR A 159 -21.48 -11.24 6.01
C THR A 159 -21.11 -12.24 7.12
N GLU A 160 -22.02 -13.15 7.45
CA GLU A 160 -21.81 -14.17 8.49
C GLU A 160 -20.55 -15.01 8.24
N THR A 161 -20.28 -15.34 6.97
CA THR A 161 -19.08 -16.07 6.55
C THR A 161 -17.80 -15.28 6.79
N GLN A 162 -17.82 -13.96 6.56
CA GLN A 162 -16.69 -13.08 6.84
C GLN A 162 -16.42 -12.98 8.36
N ARG A 163 -17.47 -12.82 9.17
CA ARG A 163 -17.35 -12.80 10.64
C ARG A 163 -16.79 -14.11 11.20
N LEU A 164 -17.30 -15.24 10.71
CA LEU A 164 -16.78 -16.56 11.11
C LEU A 164 -15.31 -16.74 10.71
N SER A 165 -14.93 -16.28 9.51
CA SER A 165 -13.53 -16.35 9.07
C SER A 165 -12.61 -15.47 9.92
N PHE A 166 -13.09 -14.31 10.36
CA PHE A 166 -12.38 -13.41 11.27
C PHE A 166 -12.19 -14.04 12.65
N ALA A 167 -13.26 -14.56 13.26
CA ALA A 167 -13.20 -15.25 14.55
C ALA A 167 -12.23 -16.43 14.54
N ARG A 168 -12.24 -17.26 13.49
CA ARG A 168 -11.28 -18.38 13.34
C ARG A 168 -9.83 -17.92 13.25
N ARG A 169 -9.58 -16.78 12.60
CA ARG A 169 -8.22 -16.21 12.55
C ARG A 169 -7.79 -15.68 13.90
N GLN A 170 -8.70 -15.06 14.66
CA GLN A 170 -8.46 -14.61 16.01
C GLN A 170 -8.15 -15.79 16.96
N ASP A 171 -8.95 -16.86 16.94
CA ASP A 171 -8.70 -18.06 17.73
C ASP A 171 -7.34 -18.68 17.41
N ASN A 172 -7.00 -18.80 16.12
CA ASN A 172 -5.71 -19.32 15.69
C ASN A 172 -4.56 -18.43 16.19
N LEU A 173 -4.69 -17.11 16.09
CA LEU A 173 -3.69 -16.18 16.61
C LEU A 173 -3.50 -16.34 18.12
N HIS A 174 -4.58 -16.43 18.90
CA HIS A 174 -4.50 -16.67 20.35
C HIS A 174 -3.75 -17.96 20.65
N THR A 175 -4.09 -19.07 19.99
CA THR A 175 -3.38 -20.34 20.21
C THR A 175 -1.89 -20.26 19.85
N GLN A 176 -1.52 -19.44 18.85
CA GLN A 176 -0.12 -19.23 18.50
C GLN A 176 0.60 -18.39 19.56
N ILE A 177 -0.05 -17.35 20.09
CA ILE A 177 0.50 -16.51 21.16
C ILE A 177 0.69 -17.34 22.43
N ASP A 178 -0.28 -18.16 22.82
CA ASP A 178 -0.18 -19.02 24.00
C ASP A 178 1.04 -19.96 23.90
N GLN A 179 1.21 -20.63 22.76
CA GLN A 179 2.38 -21.47 22.50
C GLN A 179 3.71 -20.71 22.53
N LEU A 180 3.71 -19.44 22.09
CA LEU A 180 4.89 -18.59 22.12
C LEU A 180 5.22 -18.16 23.56
N CYS A 181 4.21 -17.80 24.36
CA CYS A 181 4.39 -17.46 25.78
C CYS A 181 4.88 -18.67 26.59
N GLU A 182 4.33 -19.87 26.36
CA GLU A 182 4.82 -21.09 27.01
C GLU A 182 6.29 -21.38 26.71
N SER A 183 6.75 -21.05 25.50
CA SER A 183 8.14 -21.23 25.08
C SER A 183 9.05 -20.03 25.39
N ALA A 184 8.50 -18.89 25.83
CA ALA A 184 9.25 -17.67 26.10
C ALA A 184 10.26 -17.86 27.25
N ALA A 185 9.86 -18.55 28.32
CA ALA A 185 10.71 -18.83 29.48
C ALA A 185 12.01 -19.57 29.10
N GLN A 186 11.97 -20.40 28.04
CA GLN A 186 13.14 -21.14 27.55
C GLN A 186 14.20 -20.22 26.93
N PHE A 187 13.79 -19.12 26.31
CA PHE A 187 14.67 -18.22 25.55
C PHE A 187 14.99 -16.91 26.28
N LEU A 188 14.09 -16.44 27.14
CA LEU A 188 14.21 -15.13 27.78
C LEU A 188 14.50 -15.20 29.29
N GLY A 189 14.43 -16.38 29.90
CA GLY A 189 14.72 -16.61 31.31
C GLY A 189 13.53 -16.40 32.25
N ASP A 190 13.72 -16.66 33.55
CA ASP A 190 12.66 -16.67 34.57
C ASP A 190 12.07 -15.28 34.91
N ASP A 191 12.74 -14.20 34.52
CA ASP A 191 12.27 -12.81 34.74
C ASP A 191 11.10 -12.40 33.81
N TRP A 192 10.69 -13.25 32.86
CA TRP A 192 9.64 -12.91 31.88
C TRP A 192 8.21 -12.91 32.45
N ASN A 193 7.99 -13.52 33.61
CA ASN A 193 6.64 -13.73 34.14
C ASN A 193 6.06 -12.51 34.87
N ASP A 194 6.90 -11.55 35.27
CA ASP A 194 6.49 -10.42 36.13
C ASP A 194 5.94 -9.20 35.36
N GLU A 195 6.17 -9.10 34.03
CA GLU A 195 5.73 -7.94 33.21
C GLU A 195 4.50 -8.20 32.33
N ILE A 196 4.14 -9.46 32.04
CA ILE A 196 3.05 -9.79 31.10
C ILE A 196 1.66 -9.66 31.74
N SER A 197 1.56 -9.92 33.06
CA SER A 197 0.27 -9.82 33.77
C SER A 197 -0.35 -8.43 33.71
N ASP A 198 0.47 -7.38 33.63
CA ASP A 198 -0.02 -5.99 33.65
C ASP A 198 -0.44 -5.47 32.28
N ASN A 199 0.15 -5.96 31.18
CA ASN A 199 -0.13 -5.45 29.83
C ASN A 199 -1.27 -6.19 29.10
N LEU A 200 -1.54 -7.45 29.44
CA LEU A 200 -2.65 -8.22 28.84
C LEU A 200 -4.03 -7.82 29.40
N ILE A 201 -4.09 -7.25 30.61
CA ILE A 201 -5.34 -6.76 31.22
C ILE A 201 -5.78 -5.43 30.59
N SER A 202 -4.83 -4.58 30.18
CA SER A 202 -5.09 -3.26 29.57
C SER A 202 -5.82 -3.34 28.22
N VAL A 203 -5.55 -4.36 27.41
CA VAL A 203 -6.16 -4.51 26.07
C VAL A 203 -7.58 -5.10 26.13
N ALA A 204 -7.97 -5.72 27.25
CA ALA A 204 -9.29 -6.30 27.45
C ALA A 204 -10.32 -5.30 28.02
N GLU A 205 -9.92 -4.08 28.41
CA GLU A 205 -10.80 -3.05 28.99
C GLU A 205 -11.11 -1.86 28.07
N ILE A 206 -10.87 -1.99 26.76
CA ILE A 206 -11.37 -1.01 25.77
C ILE A 206 -12.60 -1.61 25.07
N ASP A 207 -13.70 -1.66 25.81
CA ASP A 207 -15.08 -1.68 25.30
C ASP A 207 -15.73 -0.29 25.52
#